data_AF-A0A434MG94-F1
#
_entry.id   AF-A0A434MG94-F1
#
_cell.length_a   1.000
_cell.length_b   1.000
_cell.length_c   1.000
_cell.angle_alpha   90.00
_cell.angle_beta   90.00
_cell.angle_gamma   90.00
#
_symmetry.space_group_name_H-M   'P 1'
#
loop_
_entity.id
_entity.type
_entity.pdbx_description
1 polymer ?
#
loop_
_entity_poly.entity_id
_entity_poly.type
_entity_poly.pdbx_seq_one_letter_code
_entity_poly.pdbx_strand_id
1 'polypeptide(L)' 'LPESHFTDPLDLVLAALDTRHLSAGETVAAVFDLAGFAKGGAERLTLIDLAAAHLERLRQGGVAAAFTALGIQCAKT' A
#
# COMPACT_ATOMS: atom_id res chain seq x y z
N LEU A 1 25.43 -1.87 -4.71
CA LEU A 1 25.25 -1.94 -3.24
C LEU A 1 24.67 -3.32 -2.91
N PRO A 2 24.98 -3.91 -1.75
CA PRO A 2 24.35 -5.16 -1.32
C PRO A 2 22.85 -4.92 -1.04
N GLU A 3 22.01 -5.96 -1.18
CA GLU A 3 20.55 -5.87 -0.92
C GLU A 3 20.23 -5.33 0.47
N SER A 4 21.03 -5.70 1.48
CA SER A 4 20.89 -5.25 2.87
C SER A 4 21.20 -3.76 3.08
N HIS A 5 21.54 -3.01 2.04
CA HIS A 5 21.83 -1.59 2.15
C HIS A 5 20.55 -0.73 2.21
N PHE A 6 19.44 -1.24 1.68
CA PHE A 6 18.14 -0.57 1.70
C PHE A 6 17.18 -1.38 2.55
N THR A 7 17.30 -1.24 3.87
CA THR A 7 16.39 -1.89 4.83
C THR A 7 15.55 -0.84 5.53
N ASP A 8 14.24 -0.98 5.46
CA ASP A 8 13.30 -0.21 6.26
C ASP A 8 13.10 -0.89 7.63
N PRO A 9 13.02 -0.12 8.74
CA PRO A 9 12.69 -0.68 10.06
C PRO A 9 11.39 -1.51 10.07
N LEU A 10 10.48 -1.29 9.12
CA LEU A 10 9.23 -2.00 8.98
C LEU A 10 9.32 -3.25 8.09
N ASP A 11 10.44 -3.53 7.42
CA ASP A 11 10.54 -4.63 6.45
C ASP A 11 10.08 -5.97 7.03
N LEU A 12 10.56 -6.32 8.24
CA LEU A 12 10.24 -7.59 8.87
C LEU A 12 8.75 -7.71 9.23
N VAL A 13 8.15 -6.62 9.71
CA VAL A 13 6.72 -6.62 10.10
C VAL A 13 5.81 -6.57 8.88
N LEU A 14 6.21 -5.88 7.81
CA LEU A 14 5.47 -5.85 6.54
C LEU A 14 5.53 -7.22 5.84
N ALA A 15 6.68 -7.89 5.84
CA ALA A 15 6.80 -9.25 5.30
C ALA A 15 5.87 -10.23 6.03
N ALA A 16 5.73 -10.10 7.36
CA ALA A 16 4.80 -10.92 8.14
C ALA A 16 3.31 -10.61 7.87
N LEU A 17 2.97 -9.41 7.41
CA LEU A 17 1.60 -9.10 6.98
C LEU A 17 1.25 -9.78 5.65
N ASP A 18 2.22 -9.87 4.73
CA ASP A 18 1.98 -10.43 3.40
C ASP A 18 1.60 -11.92 3.45
N THR A 19 2.12 -12.67 4.42
CA THR A 19 1.79 -14.10 4.60
C THR A 19 0.36 -14.36 5.07
N ARG A 20 -0.40 -13.33 5.46
CA ARG A 20 -1.74 -13.46 6.05
C ARG A 20 -2.88 -13.43 5.02
N HIS A 21 -2.58 -13.21 3.73
CA HIS A 21 -3.55 -13.15 2.64
C HIS A 21 -4.76 -12.24 2.92
N LEU A 22 -4.50 -11.10 3.56
CA LEU A 22 -5.53 -10.14 3.95
C LEU A 22 -6.16 -9.46 2.72
N SER A 23 -7.43 -9.07 2.85
CA SER A 23 -8.05 -8.15 1.89
C SER A 23 -7.27 -6.84 1.78
N ALA A 24 -7.47 -6.05 0.73
CA ALA A 24 -6.78 -4.78 0.57
C ALA A 24 -7.07 -3.82 1.75
N GLY A 25 -8.32 -3.76 2.22
CA GLY A 25 -8.73 -2.94 3.37
C GLY A 25 -8.01 -3.35 4.66
N GLU A 26 -8.01 -4.65 4.98
CA GLU A 26 -7.32 -5.17 6.17
C GLU A 26 -5.80 -4.96 6.09
N THR A 27 -5.21 -5.13 4.90
CA THR A 27 -3.77 -4.88 4.67
C THR A 27 -3.45 -3.41 4.97
N VAL A 28 -4.20 -2.48 4.37
CA VAL A 28 -3.94 -1.04 4.53
C VAL A 28 -4.15 -0.60 5.97
N ALA A 29 -5.21 -1.06 6.63
CA ALA A 29 -5.45 -0.75 8.04
C ALA A 29 -4.28 -1.22 8.92
N ALA A 30 -3.79 -2.45 8.70
CA ALA A 30 -2.65 -3.00 9.43
C ALA A 30 -1.35 -2.21 9.19
N VAL A 31 -1.08 -1.80 7.95
CA VAL A 31 0.07 -0.93 7.62
C VAL A 31 -0.05 0.43 8.30
N PHE A 32 -1.24 1.04 8.30
CA PHE A 32 -1.48 2.31 8.99
C PHE A 32 -1.23 2.19 10.50
N ASP A 33 -1.64 1.08 11.12
CA ASP A 33 -1.38 0.83 12.53
C ASP A 33 0.11 0.60 12.84
N LEU A 34 0.81 -0.19 12.01
CA LEU A 34 2.24 -0.44 12.18
C LEU A 34 3.09 0.82 11.99
N ALA A 35 2.81 1.60 10.94
CA ALA A 35 3.55 2.82 10.62
C ALA A 35 3.09 4.04 11.45
N GLY A 36 1.97 3.93 12.16
CA GLY A 36 1.39 5.05 12.92
C GLY A 36 0.75 6.13 12.04
N PHE A 37 0.38 5.82 10.80
CA PHE A 37 -0.19 6.79 9.87
C PHE A 37 -1.56 7.31 10.33
N ALA A 38 -1.71 8.64 10.23
CA ALA A 38 -2.95 9.37 10.54
C ALA A 38 -3.58 9.01 11.90
N LYS A 39 -2.77 8.55 12.88
CA LYS A 39 -3.26 8.13 14.20
C LYS A 39 -3.96 9.29 14.90
N GLY A 40 -5.24 9.08 15.26
CA GLY A 40 -6.09 10.10 15.88
C GLY A 40 -6.60 11.20 14.95
N GLY A 41 -6.28 11.14 13.66
CA GLY A 41 -6.78 12.08 12.66
C GLY A 41 -8.21 11.76 12.21
N ALA A 42 -9.02 12.79 12.01
CA ALA A 42 -10.41 12.65 11.57
C ALA A 42 -10.54 11.93 10.21
N GLU A 43 -9.57 12.16 9.31
CA GLU A 43 -9.57 11.60 7.95
C GLU A 43 -8.98 10.19 7.85
N ARG A 44 -8.61 9.55 8.98
CA ARG A 44 -7.90 8.26 8.94
C ARG A 44 -8.67 7.20 8.17
N LEU A 45 -9.99 7.11 8.39
CA LEU A 45 -10.83 6.13 7.70
C LEU A 45 -10.92 6.42 6.20
N THR A 46 -11.13 7.69 5.82
CA THR A 46 -11.14 8.13 4.42
C THR A 46 -9.84 7.75 3.70
N LEU A 47 -8.69 7.96 4.35
CA LEU A 47 -7.38 7.63 3.80
C LEU A 47 -7.16 6.12 3.66
N ILE A 48 -7.65 5.32 4.62
CA ILE A 48 -7.61 3.86 4.54
C ILE A 48 -8.44 3.38 3.34
N ASP A 49 -9.65 3.88 3.18
CA ASP A 49 -10.53 3.48 2.08
C ASP A 49 -9.90 3.82 0.71
N LEU A 50 -9.34 5.03 0.59
CA LEU A 50 -8.66 5.45 -0.63
C LEU A 50 -7.44 4.56 -0.94
N ALA A 51 -6.58 4.34 0.05
CA ALA A 51 -5.39 3.50 -0.13
C ALA A 51 -5.77 2.04 -0.41
N ALA A 52 -6.82 1.51 0.20
CA ALA A 52 -7.33 0.17 -0.05
C ALA A 52 -7.83 0.02 -1.50
N ALA A 53 -8.56 1.00 -2.02
CA ALA A 53 -8.99 1.00 -3.42
C ALA A 53 -7.80 1.00 -4.40
N HIS A 54 -6.73 1.74 -4.09
CA HIS A 54 -5.51 1.72 -4.89
C HIS A 54 -4.76 0.40 -4.81
N LEU A 55 -4.61 -0.18 -3.61
CA LEU A 55 -3.96 -1.46 -3.42
C LEU A 55 -4.71 -2.59 -4.13
N GLU A 56 -6.04 -2.60 -4.07
CA GLU A 56 -6.86 -3.59 -4.75
C GLU A 56 -6.62 -3.54 -6.27
N ARG A 57 -6.65 -2.34 -6.85
CA ARG A 57 -6.40 -2.19 -8.29
C ARG A 57 -4.97 -2.59 -8.67
N LEU A 58 -3.99 -2.28 -7.81
CA LEU A 58 -2.60 -2.68 -8.02
C LEU A 58 -2.48 -4.22 -8.03
N ARG A 59 -3.14 -4.91 -7.10
CA ARG A 59 -3.15 -6.37 -7.02
C ARG A 59 -3.82 -7.02 -8.23
N GLN A 60 -4.92 -6.43 -8.73
CA GLN A 60 -5.68 -6.99 -9.85
C GLN A 60 -5.05 -6.72 -11.23
N GLY A 61 -4.51 -5.52 -11.45
CA GLY A 61 -4.09 -5.07 -12.78
C GLY A 61 -2.63 -4.60 -12.87
N GLY A 62 -1.88 -4.67 -11.78
CA GLY A 62 -0.52 -4.18 -11.72
C GLY A 62 -0.42 -2.66 -11.80
N VAL A 63 0.83 -2.19 -11.89
CA VAL A 63 1.20 -0.77 -11.77
C VAL A 63 0.55 0.09 -12.87
N ALA A 64 0.54 -0.39 -14.12
CA ALA A 64 -0.01 0.37 -15.25
C ALA A 64 -1.53 0.61 -15.12
N ALA A 65 -2.27 -0.41 -14.66
CA ALA A 65 -3.72 -0.28 -14.44
C ALA A 65 -4.04 0.66 -13.27
N ALA A 66 -3.23 0.62 -12.20
CA ALA A 66 -3.34 1.53 -11.07
C ALA A 66 -3.14 2.99 -11.51
N PHE A 67 -2.08 3.29 -12.28
CA PHE A 67 -1.84 4.65 -12.81
C PHE A 67 -2.94 5.11 -13.77
N THR A 68 -3.45 4.22 -14.63
CA THR A 68 -4.55 4.54 -15.54
C THR A 68 -5.81 4.97 -14.75
N ALA A 69 -6.08 4.33 -13.60
CA ALA A 69 -7.19 4.71 -12.72
C ALA A 69 -7.07 6.13 -12.17
N LEU A 70 -5.83 6.58 -11.96
CA LEU A 70 -5.49 7.91 -11.49
C LEU A 70 -5.47 8.94 -12.61
N GLY A 71 -5.79 8.55 -13.85
CA GLY A 71 -5.70 9.43 -15.03
C GLY A 71 -4.27 9.69 -15.48
N ILE A 72 -3.29 8.96 -14.93
CA ILE A 72 -1.88 9.10 -15.29
C ILE A 72 -1.58 8.09 -16.42
N GLN A 73 -1.48 8.58 -17.64
CA GLN A 73 -1.12 7.74 -18.79
C GLN A 73 0.40 7.62 -18.87
N CYS A 74 0.92 6.39 -18.91
CA CYS A 74 2.32 6.17 -19.25
C CYS A 74 2.52 6.59 -20.71
N ALA A 75 3.43 7.53 -20.96
CA ALA A 75 3.76 7.96 -22.32
C ALA A 75 4.27 6.74 -23.11
N LYS A 76 3.60 6.42 -24.22
CA LYS A 76 4.11 5.43 -25.17
C LYS A 76 5.42 5.99 -25.74
N THR A 77 6.52 5.28 -25.49
CA THR A 77 7.81 5.49 -26.17
C THR A 77 7.81 4.73 -27.50
#